data_AF-A0AAJ1R017-F1
#
_entry.id   AF-A0AAJ1R017-F1
#
_cell.length_a   1.000
_cell.length_b   1.000
_cell.length_c   1.000
_cell.angle_alpha   90.00
_cell.angle_beta   90.00
_cell.angle_gamma   90.00
#
_symmetry.space_group_name_H-M   'P 1'
#
loop_
_entity.id
_entity.type
_entity.pdbx_description
1 polymer ?
#
loop_
_entity_poly.entity_id
_entity_poly.type
_entity_poly.pdbx_seq_one_letter_code
_entity_poly.pdbx_strand_id
1 'polypeptide(L)'
;MKTMRAFLTGIFTVCCGFTAIKAQDVYLSIPENNILNRVEFTSVPTRVMTNANRTNWDYAFLGLLPIAPTFTSVSGAAFTHSSSSSTLSGSTLLWQLESMGGQLPSAGYSGSLPGFQSFSTSPVKWYEPPSSIFFGGGFNRGNINFTFKIPAAQFTANAFRAGNYSMDITQNYNDFTPINFKTILVIPQTIRWLTSSLTKYVEVSSLNDYRTTNTKVWDLGNTEIANTVDFNFWAKAAATNIQFTSSKGVPGTRNIAAVKLGSNGPALTTKALSADFQNFSAANFTVAAGNRNSFIPQLYVSADDFKNLFFEAGTYTFDLNFNAKSTDNSINNLQNTAVQLKVLPLSEITIPSSGRNVNFNFNTAEHYTNGQSQTIPNQIILSNNESFELYVKSDENYFKKAGLQTDINSNILQIGINGSPVTVPLSKTPQKILLNGTPVLDRGLNVTYTIPPARAQSLVGKENTTYSINIYYSFTAI
;
A
#
# COMPACT_ATOMS: atom_id res chain seq x y z
N MET A 1 43.20 72.13 -8.00
CA MET A 1 42.40 72.13 -6.74
C MET A 1 40.94 71.72 -6.97
N LYS A 2 40.66 70.46 -7.36
CA LYS A 2 39.26 69.95 -7.47
C LYS A 2 39.09 68.49 -7.04
N THR A 3 40.09 67.88 -6.41
CA THR A 3 40.05 66.49 -5.92
C THR A 3 39.96 66.35 -4.40
N MET A 4 39.94 67.46 -3.65
CA MET A 4 39.93 67.46 -2.18
C MET A 4 38.55 67.79 -1.56
N ARG A 5 37.48 67.91 -2.38
CA ARG A 5 36.11 68.15 -1.91
C ARG A 5 35.22 66.90 -1.91
N ALA A 6 35.60 65.81 -2.57
CA ALA A 6 34.85 64.55 -2.56
C ALA A 6 35.11 63.69 -1.31
N PHE A 7 36.26 63.88 -0.65
CA PHE A 7 36.64 63.10 0.54
C PHE A 7 35.94 63.58 1.83
N LEU A 8 35.48 64.84 1.87
CA LEU A 8 34.77 65.41 3.04
C LEU A 8 33.24 65.19 3.00
N THR A 9 32.65 64.91 1.83
CA THR A 9 31.23 64.56 1.71
C THR A 9 30.95 63.08 2.03
N GLY A 10 32.00 62.24 2.05
CA GLY A 10 31.91 60.81 2.38
C GLY A 10 31.97 60.46 3.87
N ILE A 11 32.33 61.41 4.73
CA ILE A 11 32.48 61.18 6.18
C ILE A 11 31.32 61.79 7.00
N PHE A 12 30.53 62.72 6.45
CA PHE A 12 29.41 63.35 7.17
C PHE A 12 28.01 62.78 6.85
N THR A 13 27.87 61.92 5.84
CA THR A 13 26.62 61.16 5.59
C THR A 13 26.67 59.74 6.16
N VAL A 14 27.49 59.53 7.20
CA VAL A 14 27.59 58.30 8.00
C VAL A 14 27.03 58.48 9.43
N CYS A 15 26.43 59.63 9.76
CA CYS A 15 26.05 59.93 11.15
C CYS A 15 24.56 60.24 11.42
N CYS A 16 23.63 60.02 10.50
CA CYS A 16 22.19 60.12 10.80
C CYS A 16 21.36 59.13 9.98
N GLY A 17 21.82 57.88 9.90
CA GLY A 17 20.93 56.78 9.56
C GLY A 17 20.14 56.41 10.81
N PHE A 18 18.93 56.96 10.97
CA PHE A 18 17.92 56.22 11.73
C PHE A 18 17.63 54.96 10.90
N THR A 19 18.41 53.90 11.11
CA THR A 19 17.94 52.57 10.82
C THR A 19 16.73 52.39 11.73
N ALA A 20 15.54 52.53 11.17
CA ALA A 20 14.37 51.90 11.75
C ALA A 20 14.75 50.41 11.85
N ILE A 21 15.16 49.99 13.05
CA ILE A 21 15.39 48.59 13.38
C ILE A 21 14.03 47.94 13.19
N LYS A 22 13.81 47.35 12.01
CA LYS A 22 12.63 46.53 11.77
C LYS A 22 12.61 45.45 12.86
N ALA A 23 11.43 45.23 13.44
CA ALA A 23 11.22 44.14 14.39
C ALA A 23 11.79 42.84 13.81
N GLN A 24 12.63 42.15 14.59
CA GLN A 24 13.15 40.86 14.18
C GLN A 24 12.06 39.81 14.42
N ASP A 25 11.35 39.43 13.36
CA ASP A 25 10.47 38.27 13.40
C ASP A 25 11.29 36.99 13.57
N VAL A 26 10.74 36.05 14.34
CA VAL A 26 11.36 34.77 14.67
C VAL A 26 10.86 33.71 13.70
N TYR A 27 11.72 33.22 12.81
CA TYR A 27 11.39 32.16 11.86
C TYR A 27 11.90 30.80 12.36
N LEU A 28 10.98 29.84 12.48
CA LEU A 28 11.26 28.48 12.93
C LEU A 28 10.90 27.51 11.80
N SER A 29 11.90 27.09 11.03
CA SER A 29 11.75 26.06 10.02
C SER A 29 11.64 24.69 10.67
N ILE A 30 10.45 24.08 10.57
CA ILE A 30 10.20 22.76 11.16
C ILE A 30 10.65 21.69 10.17
N PRO A 31 11.62 20.82 10.53
CA PRO A 31 12.09 19.78 9.62
C PRO A 31 10.97 18.80 9.28
N GLU A 32 10.96 18.33 8.03
CA GLU A 32 10.00 17.35 7.54
C GLU A 32 9.95 16.10 8.43
N ASN A 33 11.12 15.63 8.87
CA ASN A 33 11.24 14.43 9.70
C ASN A 33 10.44 14.55 11.01
N ASN A 34 10.45 15.71 11.66
CA ASN A 34 9.70 15.94 12.90
C ASN A 34 8.19 15.79 12.68
N ILE A 35 7.68 16.33 11.58
CA ILE A 35 6.26 16.27 11.23
C ILE A 35 5.87 14.83 10.85
N LEU A 36 6.56 14.24 9.87
CA LEU A 36 6.15 12.96 9.28
C LEU A 36 6.37 11.78 10.22
N ASN A 37 7.45 11.82 11.03
CA ASN A 37 7.74 10.79 12.03
C ASN A 37 7.23 11.15 13.43
N ARG A 38 6.58 12.32 13.59
CA ARG A 38 5.97 12.80 14.84
C ARG A 38 6.99 12.85 15.98
N VAL A 39 8.21 13.26 15.66
CA VAL A 39 9.31 13.36 16.60
C VAL A 39 9.40 14.80 17.11
N GLU A 40 9.64 14.95 18.41
CA GLU A 40 9.79 16.26 19.05
C GLU A 40 10.81 17.14 18.32
N PHE A 41 10.41 18.39 18.10
CA PHE A 41 11.30 19.43 17.57
C PHE A 41 11.75 20.31 18.73
N THR A 42 13.06 20.60 18.79
CA THR A 42 13.63 21.63 19.65
C THR A 42 14.54 22.51 18.80
N SER A 43 14.34 23.82 18.84
CA SER A 43 15.17 24.77 18.11
C SER A 43 16.53 24.93 18.78
N VAL A 44 17.51 25.43 18.05
CA VAL A 44 18.67 26.06 18.68
C VAL A 44 18.25 27.34 19.43
N PRO A 45 19.04 27.82 20.40
CA PRO A 45 18.83 29.13 21.01
C PRO A 45 18.70 30.21 19.94
N THR A 46 17.52 30.83 19.89
CA THR A 46 17.14 31.77 18.84
C THR A 46 17.05 33.16 19.42
N ARG A 47 17.76 34.11 18.82
CA ARG A 47 17.69 35.52 19.21
C ARG A 47 16.31 36.07 18.90
N VAL A 48 15.59 36.47 19.94
CA VAL A 48 14.25 37.08 19.83
C VAL A 48 14.34 38.59 20.00
N MET A 49 15.09 39.03 21.02
CA MET A 49 15.26 40.45 21.34
C MET A 49 16.72 40.76 21.60
N THR A 50 17.00 42.05 21.76
CA THR A 50 18.28 42.58 22.21
C THR A 50 18.05 43.58 23.32
N ASN A 51 19.02 43.65 24.22
CA ASN A 51 19.11 44.67 25.24
C ASN A 51 20.50 45.30 25.17
N ALA A 52 20.56 46.56 24.73
CA ALA A 52 21.82 47.29 24.57
C ALA A 52 22.24 48.06 25.83
N ASN A 53 21.30 48.38 26.73
CA ASN A 53 21.46 49.50 27.64
C ASN A 53 21.57 49.10 29.11
N ARG A 54 21.07 47.93 29.52
CA ARG A 54 20.93 47.58 30.95
C ARG A 54 21.57 46.26 31.33
N THR A 55 22.03 46.15 32.57
CA THR A 55 22.57 44.91 33.16
C THR A 55 21.83 44.50 34.45
N ASN A 56 20.75 45.19 34.76
CA ASN A 56 19.98 45.05 35.99
C ASN A 56 18.50 45.24 35.71
N TRP A 57 17.67 44.57 36.51
CA TRP A 57 16.22 44.77 36.54
C TRP A 57 15.87 46.12 37.18
N ASP A 58 14.71 46.67 36.87
CA ASP A 58 14.18 47.86 37.55
C ASP A 58 13.91 47.60 39.04
N TYR A 59 14.52 48.42 39.89
CA TYR A 59 14.30 48.48 41.35
C TYR A 59 13.98 49.93 41.74
N ALA A 60 13.17 50.15 42.79
CA ALA A 60 12.77 51.50 43.18
C ALA A 60 13.91 52.30 43.81
N PHE A 61 13.72 53.62 43.88
CA PHE A 61 14.61 54.61 44.49
C PHE A 61 15.20 54.13 45.82
N LEU A 62 16.54 54.22 45.94
CA LEU A 62 17.40 53.70 47.03
C LEU A 62 17.50 52.16 47.16
N GLY A 63 16.94 51.38 46.24
CA GLY A 63 17.10 49.92 46.20
C GLY A 63 16.33 49.17 47.29
N LEU A 64 15.38 49.81 47.98
CA LEU A 64 14.72 49.21 49.16
C LEU A 64 13.39 48.50 48.84
N LEU A 65 12.78 48.74 47.67
CA LEU A 65 11.53 48.10 47.24
C LEU A 65 11.58 47.75 45.73
N PRO A 66 11.08 46.59 45.29
CA PRO A 66 11.03 46.25 43.87
C PRO A 66 9.99 47.11 43.12
N ILE A 67 10.37 47.78 42.01
CA ILE A 67 9.38 48.21 40.98
C ILE A 67 9.22 46.99 40.09
N ALA A 68 8.49 45.97 40.55
CA ALA A 68 8.48 44.64 39.94
C ALA A 68 8.40 44.66 38.40
N PRO A 69 9.52 44.47 37.67
CA PRO A 69 9.49 44.47 36.24
C PRO A 69 9.53 43.00 35.82
N THR A 70 8.46 42.28 36.15
CA THR A 70 8.29 40.90 35.69
C THR A 70 8.36 40.93 34.18
N PHE A 71 9.35 40.28 33.58
CA PHE A 71 9.43 40.19 32.13
C PHE A 71 8.34 39.21 31.69
N THR A 72 7.31 39.75 31.05
CA THR A 72 6.18 39.01 30.54
C THR A 72 6.01 39.22 29.05
N SER A 73 5.36 38.25 28.41
CA SER A 73 4.81 38.44 27.08
C SER A 73 3.35 38.02 27.03
N VAL A 74 2.63 38.63 26.10
CA VAL A 74 1.27 38.27 25.70
C VAL A 74 1.32 37.97 24.21
N SER A 75 0.53 36.99 23.77
CA SER A 75 0.45 36.59 22.38
C SER A 75 -1.00 36.44 21.91
N GLY A 76 -1.18 36.16 20.62
CA GLY A 76 -2.45 35.65 20.10
C GLY A 76 -2.85 34.28 20.68
N ALA A 77 -4.08 33.87 20.44
CA ALA A 77 -4.61 32.55 20.86
C ALA A 77 -4.13 31.38 19.97
N ALA A 78 -3.83 31.66 18.70
CA ALA A 78 -3.43 30.64 17.72
C ALA A 78 -2.48 31.24 16.67
N PHE A 79 -1.63 30.40 16.10
CA PHE A 79 -0.87 30.73 14.90
C PHE A 79 -1.79 30.62 13.68
N THR A 80 -1.87 31.68 12.88
CA THR A 80 -2.72 31.74 11.70
C THR A 80 -1.91 31.48 10.44
N HIS A 81 -2.38 30.59 9.57
CA HIS A 81 -1.74 30.33 8.29
C HIS A 81 -1.85 31.54 7.36
N SER A 82 -0.78 31.85 6.62
CA SER A 82 -0.70 33.06 5.79
C SER A 82 -1.63 33.06 4.58
N SER A 83 -1.98 31.88 4.06
CA SER A 83 -2.76 31.72 2.82
C SER A 83 -3.97 30.79 2.95
N SER A 84 -4.32 30.34 4.16
CA SER A 84 -5.47 29.44 4.38
C SER A 84 -6.15 29.75 5.71
N SER A 85 -7.35 29.19 5.92
CA SER A 85 -8.07 29.29 7.21
C SER A 85 -7.50 28.37 8.31
N SER A 86 -6.41 27.65 8.04
CA SER A 86 -5.83 26.71 9.01
C SER A 86 -5.15 27.45 10.15
N THR A 87 -5.29 26.91 11.36
CA THR A 87 -4.67 27.46 12.56
C THR A 87 -4.00 26.37 13.37
N LEU A 88 -3.01 26.75 14.17
CA LEU A 88 -2.40 25.91 15.19
C LEU A 88 -2.58 26.59 16.54
N SER A 89 -3.00 25.87 17.58
CA SER A 89 -3.15 26.43 18.92
C SER A 89 -1.85 27.06 19.43
N GLY A 90 -1.93 28.09 20.27
CA GLY A 90 -0.77 28.62 20.98
C GLY A 90 -0.07 27.61 21.90
N SER A 91 -0.72 26.49 22.20
CA SER A 91 -0.11 25.35 22.91
C SER A 91 0.73 24.43 22.01
N THR A 92 0.69 24.60 20.68
CA THR A 92 1.43 23.75 19.73
C THR A 92 2.95 23.99 19.83
N LEU A 93 3.35 25.24 20.04
CA LEU A 93 4.74 25.65 20.23
C LEU A 93 4.93 26.06 21.68
N LEU A 94 5.94 25.51 22.32
CA LEU A 94 6.42 25.95 23.63
C LEU A 94 7.70 26.75 23.45
N TRP A 95 7.98 27.65 24.39
CA TRP A 95 9.19 28.44 24.41
C TRP A 95 9.68 28.66 25.83
N GLN A 96 10.99 28.82 25.98
CA GLN A 96 11.68 29.00 27.24
C GLN A 96 12.78 30.04 27.07
N LEU A 97 12.95 30.91 28.07
CA LEU A 97 14.07 31.83 28.12
C LEU A 97 15.38 31.04 28.32
N GLU A 98 16.29 31.14 27.34
CA GLU A 98 17.55 30.40 27.35
C GLU A 98 18.67 31.26 27.95
N SER A 99 18.80 32.50 27.50
CA SER A 99 19.88 33.39 27.94
C SER A 99 19.59 34.86 27.67
N MET A 100 20.23 35.71 28.46
CA MET A 100 20.28 37.16 28.30
C MET A 100 21.74 37.60 28.34
N GLY A 101 22.24 38.14 27.22
CA GLY A 101 23.65 38.50 27.08
C GLY A 101 24.60 37.29 27.23
N GLY A 102 24.17 36.12 26.75
CA GLY A 102 24.98 34.90 26.69
C GLY A 102 25.00 34.06 27.98
N GLN A 103 24.27 34.45 29.02
CA GLN A 103 24.13 33.68 30.25
C GLN A 103 22.67 33.59 30.68
N LEU A 104 22.31 32.53 31.41
CA LEU A 104 21.00 32.45 32.05
C LEU A 104 20.91 33.57 33.10
N PRO A 105 19.83 34.38 33.12
CA PRO A 105 19.72 35.45 34.11
C PRO A 105 19.64 34.88 35.52
N SER A 106 20.25 35.54 36.50
CA SER A 106 20.23 35.05 37.89
C SER A 106 18.87 35.32 38.52
N ALA A 107 18.18 34.28 39.00
CA ALA A 107 16.89 34.42 39.71
C ALA A 107 17.04 34.60 41.23
N GLY A 108 18.23 34.44 41.80
CA GLY A 108 18.43 34.48 43.26
C GLY A 108 17.62 33.40 44.01
N TYR A 109 17.44 33.58 45.32
CA TYR A 109 16.77 32.58 46.19
C TYR A 109 15.23 32.59 46.09
N SER A 110 14.62 33.72 45.74
CA SER A 110 13.16 33.92 45.72
C SER A 110 12.60 34.35 44.36
N GLY A 111 13.44 34.50 43.34
CA GLY A 111 12.99 34.73 41.97
C GLY A 111 12.69 33.42 41.26
N SER A 112 12.10 33.52 40.07
CA SER A 112 11.70 32.34 39.29
C SER A 112 12.10 32.46 37.82
N LEU A 113 12.54 31.32 37.29
CA LEU A 113 12.81 31.11 35.87
C LEU A 113 11.97 29.93 35.40
N PRO A 114 10.80 30.18 34.81
CA PRO A 114 9.94 29.10 34.33
C PRO A 114 10.59 28.27 33.23
N GLY A 115 10.13 27.02 33.14
CA GLY A 115 10.48 26.12 32.03
C GLY A 115 9.81 26.51 30.72
N PHE A 116 9.69 25.53 29.81
CA PHE A 116 8.87 25.68 28.62
C PHE A 116 7.42 26.04 28.96
N GLN A 117 6.94 27.14 28.37
CA GLN A 117 5.55 27.59 28.50
C GLN A 117 4.92 27.74 27.12
N SER A 118 3.59 27.64 27.05
CA SER A 118 2.83 27.87 25.83
C SER A 118 2.63 29.37 25.57
N PHE A 119 2.26 29.70 24.35
CA PHE A 119 1.73 31.03 24.02
C PHE A 119 0.37 31.23 24.70
N SER A 120 0.07 32.46 25.12
CA SER A 120 -1.14 32.80 25.87
C SER A 120 -1.58 34.24 25.62
N THR A 121 -2.89 34.45 25.57
CA THR A 121 -3.51 35.78 25.55
C THR A 121 -3.46 36.47 26.91
N SER A 122 -3.04 35.76 27.97
CA SER A 122 -2.73 36.32 29.28
C SER A 122 -1.21 36.43 29.47
N PRO A 123 -0.72 37.35 30.32
CA PRO A 123 0.72 37.52 30.55
C PRO A 123 1.41 36.23 31.00
N VAL A 124 2.35 35.76 30.19
CA VAL A 124 3.26 34.65 30.51
C VAL A 124 4.55 35.24 31.07
N LYS A 125 5.02 34.73 32.20
CA LYS A 125 6.21 35.25 32.89
C LYS A 125 7.45 34.50 32.43
N TRP A 126 8.49 35.20 32.02
CA TRP A 126 9.77 34.61 31.61
C TRP A 126 10.86 34.78 32.64
N TYR A 127 10.71 35.77 33.51
CA TYR A 127 11.60 36.01 34.62
C TYR A 127 10.86 36.78 35.73
N GLU A 128 10.99 36.30 36.96
CA GLU A 128 10.61 37.03 38.17
C GLU A 128 11.86 37.32 39.00
N PRO A 129 12.14 38.59 39.35
CA PRO A 129 13.29 38.93 40.17
C PRO A 129 13.13 38.44 41.62
N PRO A 130 14.23 38.20 42.35
CA PRO A 130 14.17 37.90 43.77
C PRO A 130 13.63 39.09 44.57
N SER A 131 12.93 38.77 45.67
CA SER A 131 12.32 39.73 46.60
C SER A 131 13.31 40.56 47.44
N SER A 132 14.62 40.30 47.34
CA SER A 132 15.67 40.97 48.12
C SER A 132 16.84 41.44 47.25
N ILE A 133 17.26 42.69 47.45
CA ILE A 133 18.42 43.29 46.76
C ILE A 133 19.77 42.71 47.19
N PHE A 134 19.87 42.09 48.36
CA PHE A 134 21.12 41.52 48.88
C PHE A 134 21.57 40.26 48.12
N PHE A 135 20.64 39.64 47.38
CA PHE A 135 20.88 38.48 46.52
C PHE A 135 20.47 38.79 45.07
N GLY A 136 20.63 40.07 44.68
CA GLY A 136 20.06 40.67 43.48
C GLY A 136 20.24 39.85 42.20
N GLY A 137 19.11 39.57 41.55
CA GLY A 137 19.09 39.03 40.21
C GLY A 137 19.52 40.09 39.19
N GLY A 138 20.21 39.65 38.14
CA GLY A 138 20.73 40.51 37.06
C GLY A 138 20.84 39.74 35.75
N PHE A 139 21.07 40.47 34.67
CA PHE A 139 21.26 39.92 33.32
C PHE A 139 22.37 40.67 32.61
N ASN A 140 22.99 40.04 31.61
CA ASN A 140 24.00 40.70 30.80
C ASN A 140 23.37 41.49 29.66
N ARG A 141 24.06 42.55 29.22
CA ARG A 141 23.75 43.22 27.95
C ARG A 141 23.96 42.25 26.80
N GLY A 142 23.12 42.36 25.78
CA GLY A 142 23.26 41.59 24.54
C GLY A 142 21.96 40.91 24.10
N ASN A 143 22.13 39.79 23.41
CA ASN A 143 21.02 39.03 22.82
C ASN A 143 20.18 38.35 23.91
N ILE A 144 18.87 38.42 23.76
CA ILE A 144 17.91 37.66 24.55
C ILE A 144 17.45 36.50 23.67
N ASN A 145 17.86 35.29 24.06
CA ASN A 145 17.62 34.09 23.29
C ASN A 145 16.54 33.23 23.95
N PHE A 146 15.69 32.65 23.12
CA PHE A 146 14.71 31.66 23.54
C PHE A 146 14.96 30.34 22.81
N THR A 147 14.68 29.25 23.51
CA THR A 147 14.61 27.91 22.91
C THR A 147 13.13 27.58 22.69
N PHE A 148 12.80 27.03 21.53
CA PHE A 148 11.44 26.68 21.14
C PHE A 148 11.31 25.17 21.00
N LYS A 149 10.13 24.63 21.33
CA LYS A 149 9.87 23.19 21.32
C LYS A 149 8.46 22.86 20.84
N ILE A 150 8.34 21.89 19.93
CA ILE A 150 7.06 21.27 19.58
C ILE A 150 7.10 19.83 20.09
N PRO A 151 6.37 19.51 21.19
CA PRO A 151 6.30 18.15 21.70
C PRO A 151 5.78 17.16 20.65
N ALA A 152 6.25 15.91 20.68
CA ALA A 152 5.80 14.84 19.78
C ALA A 152 4.27 14.68 19.73
N ALA A 153 3.59 14.85 20.87
CA ALA A 153 2.13 14.79 20.96
C ALA A 153 1.43 15.86 20.10
N GLN A 154 2.04 17.04 19.92
CA GLN A 154 1.48 18.11 19.09
C GLN A 154 1.51 17.75 17.60
N PHE A 155 2.55 17.01 17.14
CA PHE A 155 2.59 16.48 15.77
C PHE A 155 1.52 15.43 15.50
N THR A 156 1.06 14.73 16.53
CA THR A 156 -0.02 13.74 16.40
C THR A 156 -1.41 14.40 16.45
N ALA A 157 -1.57 15.41 17.30
CA ALA A 157 -2.86 16.05 17.55
C ALA A 157 -3.28 17.07 16.48
N ASN A 158 -2.33 17.65 15.75
CA ASN A 158 -2.59 18.74 14.82
C ASN A 158 -2.30 18.36 13.36
N ALA A 159 -2.90 19.12 12.44
CA ALA A 159 -2.66 19.02 10.99
C ALA A 159 -1.73 20.16 10.53
N PHE A 160 -0.46 19.85 10.26
CA PHE A 160 0.53 20.83 9.81
C PHE A 160 0.48 20.97 8.29
N ARG A 161 -0.21 21.99 7.78
CA ARG A 161 -0.23 22.29 6.35
C ARG A 161 1.00 23.08 5.95
N ALA A 162 1.52 22.84 4.75
CA ALA A 162 2.69 23.54 4.25
C ALA A 162 2.41 25.04 4.08
N GLY A 163 3.37 25.86 4.52
CA GLY A 163 3.29 27.32 4.52
C GLY A 163 3.70 27.92 5.85
N ASN A 164 3.40 29.21 6.03
CA ASN A 164 3.83 29.99 7.18
C ASN A 164 2.65 30.19 8.13
N TYR A 165 2.83 29.83 9.40
CA TYR A 165 1.90 30.16 10.47
C TYR A 165 2.51 31.22 11.37
N SER A 166 1.84 32.35 11.53
CA SER A 166 2.38 33.48 12.30
C SER A 166 1.54 33.78 13.54
N MET A 167 2.19 34.24 14.59
CA MET A 167 1.55 34.75 15.81
C MET A 167 2.26 36.02 16.26
N ASP A 168 1.48 37.06 16.56
CA ASP A 168 1.98 38.30 17.14
C ASP A 168 2.24 38.13 18.64
N ILE A 169 3.36 38.71 19.09
CA ILE A 169 3.81 38.69 20.48
C ILE A 169 4.17 40.12 20.89
N THR A 170 3.68 40.51 22.06
CA THR A 170 3.97 41.78 22.71
C THR A 170 4.57 41.50 24.07
N GLN A 171 5.61 42.23 24.45
CA GLN A 171 6.25 42.12 25.76
C GLN A 171 6.19 43.43 26.53
N ASN A 172 6.33 43.38 27.86
CA ASN A 172 6.07 44.53 28.74
C ASN A 172 7.32 45.33 29.15
N TYR A 173 8.51 44.95 28.67
CA TYR A 173 9.81 45.50 29.07
C TYR A 173 10.37 46.45 28.00
N ASN A 174 10.15 47.76 28.15
CA ASN A 174 10.45 48.76 27.10
C ASN A 174 11.92 48.80 26.63
N ASP A 175 12.87 48.37 27.46
CA ASP A 175 14.30 48.33 27.11
C ASP A 175 14.67 47.16 26.19
N PHE A 176 13.78 46.17 26.02
CA PHE A 176 14.01 45.04 25.13
C PHE A 176 13.44 45.36 23.75
N THR A 177 14.31 45.34 22.75
CA THR A 177 13.95 45.65 21.36
C THR A 177 14.04 44.40 20.50
N PRO A 178 13.00 44.06 19.71
CA PRO A 178 11.73 44.80 19.59
C PRO A 178 10.71 44.51 20.71
N ILE A 179 9.81 45.46 20.97
CA ILE A 179 8.68 45.29 21.91
C ILE A 179 7.58 44.40 21.33
N ASN A 180 7.39 44.46 20.01
CA ASN A 180 6.44 43.64 19.29
C ASN A 180 7.18 42.89 18.18
N PHE A 181 6.90 41.60 18.04
CA PHE A 181 7.48 40.75 16.99
C PHE A 181 6.53 39.61 16.65
N LYS A 182 6.75 38.94 15.52
CA LYS A 182 6.05 37.71 15.17
C LYS A 182 6.92 36.50 15.46
N THR A 183 6.30 35.40 15.91
CA THR A 183 6.87 34.07 15.76
C THR A 183 6.18 33.36 14.61
N ILE A 184 6.98 32.81 13.69
CA ILE A 184 6.55 32.23 12.43
C ILE A 184 7.06 30.79 12.34
N LEU A 185 6.13 29.85 12.31
CA LEU A 185 6.41 28.45 11.99
C LEU A 185 6.40 28.28 10.47
N VAL A 186 7.49 27.77 9.91
CA VAL A 186 7.60 27.48 8.48
C VAL A 186 7.49 25.97 8.29
N ILE A 187 6.39 25.52 7.68
CA ILE A 187 6.08 24.12 7.41
C ILE A 187 6.43 23.81 5.95
N PRO A 188 7.33 22.87 5.66
CA PRO A 188 7.72 22.51 4.29
C PRO A 188 6.60 21.77 3.55
N GLN A 189 6.59 21.88 2.21
CA GLN A 189 5.78 21.01 1.35
C GLN A 189 6.44 19.63 1.24
N THR A 190 5.76 18.57 1.65
CA THR A 190 6.30 17.21 1.59
C THR A 190 5.19 16.16 1.45
N ILE A 191 5.50 15.08 0.75
CA ILE A 191 4.70 13.85 0.61
C ILE A 191 5.68 12.68 0.64
N ARG A 192 5.43 11.68 1.50
CA ARG A 192 6.34 10.55 1.66
C ARG A 192 5.60 9.26 1.98
N TRP A 193 5.91 8.19 1.26
CA TRP A 193 5.50 6.85 1.66
C TRP A 193 6.21 6.43 2.95
N LEU A 194 5.44 5.99 3.95
CA LEU A 194 5.98 5.45 5.19
C LEU A 194 6.02 3.92 5.18
N THR A 195 5.14 3.29 4.41
CA THR A 195 5.08 1.84 4.23
C THR A 195 5.74 1.43 2.92
N SER A 196 6.65 0.46 2.95
CA SER A 196 7.22 -0.17 1.75
C SER A 196 6.63 -1.57 1.52
N SER A 197 5.54 -1.69 0.77
CA SER A 197 5.10 -2.98 0.23
C SER A 197 5.80 -3.20 -1.11
N LEU A 198 6.91 -3.95 -1.09
CA LEU A 198 7.73 -4.16 -2.28
C LEU A 198 7.21 -5.32 -3.15
N THR A 199 6.60 -6.34 -2.54
CA THR A 199 6.15 -7.53 -3.25
C THR A 199 4.87 -8.08 -2.64
N LYS A 200 3.89 -8.42 -3.47
CA LYS A 200 2.72 -9.22 -3.12
C LYS A 200 2.84 -10.62 -3.73
N TYR A 201 2.76 -11.65 -2.89
CA TYR A 201 2.62 -13.05 -3.31
C TYR A 201 1.20 -13.55 -3.07
N VAL A 202 0.65 -14.27 -4.04
CA VAL A 202 -0.64 -14.95 -3.96
C VAL A 202 -0.44 -16.37 -4.50
N GLU A 203 -0.97 -17.37 -3.80
CA GLU A 203 -0.95 -18.76 -4.25
C GLU A 203 -2.37 -19.28 -4.43
N VAL A 204 -2.60 -20.00 -5.54
CA VAL A 204 -3.86 -20.67 -5.86
C VAL A 204 -3.61 -22.17 -5.90
N SER A 205 -4.30 -22.90 -5.02
CA SER A 205 -4.04 -24.32 -4.76
C SER A 205 -5.30 -25.19 -4.81
N SER A 206 -6.44 -24.64 -5.25
CA SER A 206 -7.70 -25.38 -5.34
C SER A 206 -8.46 -25.11 -6.64
N LEU A 207 -8.97 -26.18 -7.27
CA LEU A 207 -9.90 -26.04 -8.41
C LEU A 207 -11.20 -25.33 -8.02
N ASN A 208 -11.61 -25.41 -6.75
CA ASN A 208 -12.81 -24.75 -6.27
C ASN A 208 -12.71 -23.22 -6.35
N ASP A 209 -11.51 -22.65 -6.33
CA ASP A 209 -11.32 -21.21 -6.52
C ASP A 209 -11.83 -20.73 -7.89
N TYR A 210 -11.83 -21.60 -8.90
CA TYR A 210 -12.28 -21.30 -10.26
C TYR A 210 -13.76 -21.62 -10.49
N ARG A 211 -14.41 -22.28 -9.53
CA ARG A 211 -15.85 -22.61 -9.57
C ARG A 211 -16.71 -21.54 -8.91
N THR A 212 -16.12 -20.64 -8.14
CA THR A 212 -16.84 -19.53 -7.50
C THR A 212 -17.16 -18.40 -8.49
N THR A 213 -18.33 -17.78 -8.37
CA THR A 213 -18.73 -16.62 -9.19
C THR A 213 -18.31 -15.27 -8.61
N ASN A 214 -17.67 -15.26 -7.44
CA ASN A 214 -17.27 -14.04 -6.76
C ASN A 214 -15.98 -13.47 -7.36
N THR A 215 -15.92 -12.14 -7.44
CA THR A 215 -14.68 -11.39 -7.75
C THR A 215 -13.57 -11.80 -6.78
N LYS A 216 -12.40 -12.13 -7.32
CA LYS A 216 -11.20 -12.37 -6.53
C LYS A 216 -10.60 -11.04 -6.09
N VAL A 217 -10.27 -10.94 -4.81
CA VAL A 217 -9.73 -9.73 -4.19
C VAL A 217 -8.42 -10.07 -3.50
N TRP A 218 -7.37 -9.29 -3.77
CA TRP A 218 -6.06 -9.46 -3.14
C TRP A 218 -5.58 -8.14 -2.53
N ASP A 219 -5.37 -8.14 -1.22
CA ASP A 219 -4.83 -6.98 -0.50
C ASP A 219 -3.35 -6.78 -0.80
N LEU A 220 -2.96 -5.55 -1.15
CA LEU A 220 -1.55 -5.16 -1.36
C LEU A 220 -0.84 -4.75 -0.07
N GLY A 221 -1.53 -4.86 1.07
CA GLY A 221 -1.05 -4.45 2.39
C GLY A 221 -1.45 -3.03 2.76
N ASN A 222 -1.22 -2.67 4.03
CA ASN A 222 -1.51 -1.32 4.48
C ASN A 222 -0.58 -0.30 3.79
N THR A 223 -1.18 0.75 3.25
CA THR A 223 -0.48 1.94 2.75
C THR A 223 -0.58 3.03 3.81
N GLU A 224 0.53 3.65 4.15
CA GLU A 224 0.59 4.86 4.96
C GLU A 224 1.45 5.91 4.24
N ILE A 225 0.87 7.07 3.99
CA ILE A 225 1.52 8.21 3.33
C ILE A 225 1.48 9.39 4.30
N ALA A 226 2.63 9.99 4.56
CA ALA A 226 2.72 11.23 5.32
C ALA A 226 2.73 12.44 4.38
N ASN A 227 2.01 13.50 4.74
CA ASN A 227 1.82 14.66 3.87
C ASN A 227 1.60 15.96 4.64
N THR A 228 2.12 17.07 4.10
CA THR A 228 1.81 18.45 4.55
C THR A 228 1.05 19.25 3.49
N VAL A 229 0.78 18.65 2.34
CA VAL A 229 -0.09 19.17 1.28
C VAL A 229 -1.16 18.13 0.95
N ASP A 230 -2.28 18.58 0.40
CA ASP A 230 -3.30 17.65 -0.10
C ASP A 230 -2.74 16.93 -1.35
N PHE A 231 -3.09 15.66 -1.53
CA PHE A 231 -2.55 14.84 -2.61
C PHE A 231 -3.59 13.91 -3.24
N ASN A 232 -3.24 13.40 -4.41
CA ASN A 232 -3.95 12.32 -5.11
C ASN A 232 -3.05 11.09 -5.21
N PHE A 233 -3.65 9.91 -5.06
CA PHE A 233 -3.03 8.63 -5.35
C PHE A 233 -3.23 8.28 -6.83
N TRP A 234 -2.11 8.18 -7.54
CA TRP A 234 -2.04 7.75 -8.92
C TRP A 234 -1.37 6.40 -9.01
N ALA A 235 -1.77 5.58 -9.97
CA ALA A 235 -1.14 4.30 -10.20
C ALA A 235 -1.10 3.96 -11.69
N LYS A 236 -0.16 3.10 -12.05
CA LYS A 236 -0.12 2.38 -13.32
C LYS A 236 0.50 1.00 -13.13
N ALA A 237 0.30 0.12 -14.09
CA ALA A 237 1.16 -1.03 -14.29
C ALA A 237 2.41 -0.62 -15.09
N ALA A 238 3.52 -1.33 -14.87
CA ALA A 238 4.75 -1.09 -15.60
C ALA A 238 4.63 -1.43 -17.10
N ALA A 239 3.71 -2.33 -17.46
CA ALA A 239 3.44 -2.77 -18.83
C ALA A 239 1.94 -3.04 -19.06
N THR A 240 1.53 -3.12 -20.32
CA THR A 240 0.17 -3.52 -20.74
C THR A 240 -0.10 -5.02 -20.56
N ASN A 241 0.95 -5.82 -20.35
CA ASN A 241 0.89 -7.26 -20.27
C ASN A 241 1.43 -7.77 -18.94
N ILE A 242 0.68 -8.67 -18.33
CA ILE A 242 1.12 -9.56 -17.25
C ILE A 242 2.02 -10.62 -17.88
N GLN A 243 3.20 -10.83 -17.31
CA GLN A 243 4.09 -11.90 -17.73
C GLN A 243 3.62 -13.22 -17.13
N PHE A 244 3.63 -14.27 -17.92
CA PHE A 244 3.27 -15.61 -17.48
C PHE A 244 4.40 -16.58 -17.82
N THR A 245 4.70 -17.48 -16.91
CA THR A 245 5.58 -18.63 -17.16
C THR A 245 4.87 -19.87 -16.65
N SER A 246 4.59 -20.82 -17.55
CA SER A 246 3.92 -22.05 -17.15
C SER A 246 4.76 -22.86 -16.17
N SER A 247 4.14 -23.82 -15.49
CA SER A 247 4.82 -24.82 -14.65
C SER A 247 5.93 -25.58 -15.37
N LYS A 248 5.90 -25.63 -16.71
CA LYS A 248 6.91 -26.25 -17.58
C LYS A 248 7.94 -25.26 -18.15
N GLY A 249 7.87 -23.98 -17.77
CA GLY A 249 8.80 -22.94 -18.22
C GLY A 249 8.44 -22.29 -19.56
N VAL A 250 7.24 -22.51 -20.08
CA VAL A 250 6.80 -21.89 -21.34
C VAL A 250 6.35 -20.45 -21.07
N PRO A 251 6.93 -19.44 -21.74
CA PRO A 251 6.53 -18.05 -21.53
C PRO A 251 5.22 -17.73 -22.24
N GLY A 252 4.46 -16.80 -21.67
CA GLY A 252 3.24 -16.25 -22.26
C GLY A 252 2.90 -14.89 -21.65
N THR A 253 1.79 -14.31 -22.10
CA THR A 253 1.30 -13.03 -21.55
C THR A 253 -0.21 -13.06 -21.33
N ARG A 254 -0.69 -12.17 -20.45
CA ARG A 254 -2.12 -11.86 -20.25
C ARG A 254 -2.30 -10.34 -20.24
N ASN A 255 -3.49 -9.85 -20.60
CA ASN A 255 -3.76 -8.42 -20.61
C ASN A 255 -3.89 -7.88 -19.17
N ILE A 256 -3.19 -6.80 -18.84
CA ILE A 256 -3.26 -6.17 -17.51
C ILE A 256 -4.63 -5.58 -17.18
N ALA A 257 -5.42 -5.21 -18.20
CA ALA A 257 -6.73 -4.59 -18.01
C ALA A 257 -7.76 -5.53 -17.34
N ALA A 258 -7.49 -6.83 -17.29
CA ALA A 258 -8.27 -7.81 -16.54
C ALA A 258 -8.16 -7.64 -15.01
N VAL A 259 -7.11 -6.94 -14.55
CA VAL A 259 -6.89 -6.63 -13.14
C VAL A 259 -7.29 -5.19 -12.89
N LYS A 260 -8.16 -4.97 -11.90
CA LYS A 260 -8.56 -3.64 -11.43
C LYS A 260 -7.87 -3.32 -10.11
N LEU A 261 -7.54 -2.05 -9.90
CA LEU A 261 -7.02 -1.53 -8.63
C LEU A 261 -8.10 -0.68 -7.97
N GLY A 262 -8.27 -0.86 -6.66
CA GLY A 262 -9.15 -0.09 -5.80
C GLY A 262 -8.68 -0.16 -4.35
N SER A 263 -9.59 -0.01 -3.38
CA SER A 263 -9.27 -0.13 -1.96
C SER A 263 -10.37 -0.83 -1.17
N ASN A 264 -10.02 -1.32 0.02
CA ASN A 264 -11.00 -1.73 1.02
C ASN A 264 -11.64 -0.47 1.63
N GLY A 265 -12.74 0.01 1.03
CA GLY A 265 -13.43 1.23 1.44
C GLY A 265 -13.32 2.38 0.42
N PRO A 266 -13.72 3.60 0.81
CA PRO A 266 -13.98 4.70 -0.13
C PRO A 266 -12.74 5.51 -0.54
N ALA A 267 -11.54 5.13 -0.09
CA ALA A 267 -10.32 5.90 -0.37
C ALA A 267 -10.01 5.97 -1.88
N LEU A 268 -10.17 4.85 -2.57
CA LEU A 268 -9.88 4.72 -3.99
C LEU A 268 -11.13 4.30 -4.81
N THR A 269 -11.30 4.90 -5.98
CA THR A 269 -12.20 4.43 -7.03
C THR A 269 -11.60 3.18 -7.69
N THR A 270 -12.42 2.14 -7.90
CA THR A 270 -11.95 0.92 -8.57
C THR A 270 -11.93 1.10 -10.08
N LYS A 271 -10.76 0.94 -10.71
CA LYS A 271 -10.57 1.07 -12.18
C LYS A 271 -9.64 -0.02 -12.71
N ALA A 272 -9.77 -0.35 -14.00
CA ALA A 272 -8.85 -1.25 -14.67
C ALA A 272 -7.43 -0.66 -14.71
N LEU A 273 -6.43 -1.51 -14.49
CA LEU A 273 -5.03 -1.12 -14.62
C LEU A 273 -4.67 -0.87 -16.10
N SER A 274 -3.74 0.05 -16.33
CA SER A 274 -3.15 0.34 -17.63
C SER A 274 -1.68 0.70 -17.49
N ALA A 275 -0.97 0.85 -18.61
CA ALA A 275 0.43 1.29 -18.63
C ALA A 275 0.61 2.81 -18.42
N ASP A 276 -0.49 3.56 -18.33
CA ASP A 276 -0.51 5.00 -18.13
C ASP A 276 -0.97 5.34 -16.71
N PHE A 277 -0.43 6.42 -16.14
CA PHE A 277 -0.85 6.87 -14.81
C PHE A 277 -2.31 7.35 -14.83
N GLN A 278 -3.11 6.76 -13.95
CA GLN A 278 -4.49 7.16 -13.71
C GLN A 278 -4.65 7.60 -12.25
N ASN A 279 -5.51 8.58 -12.00
CA ASN A 279 -5.89 8.97 -10.63
C ASN A 279 -6.92 7.97 -10.10
N PHE A 280 -6.59 7.30 -8.99
CA PHE A 280 -7.50 6.38 -8.31
C PHE A 280 -8.16 6.99 -7.08
N SER A 281 -7.79 8.20 -6.64
CA SER A 281 -8.41 8.84 -5.48
C SER A 281 -9.90 9.10 -5.72
N ALA A 282 -10.76 8.70 -4.78
CA ALA A 282 -12.18 9.05 -4.84
C ALA A 282 -12.45 10.52 -4.51
N ALA A 283 -11.61 11.09 -3.63
CA ALA A 283 -11.47 12.50 -3.35
C ALA A 283 -9.99 12.79 -3.06
N ASN A 284 -9.60 14.06 -3.01
CA ASN A 284 -8.25 14.43 -2.59
C ASN A 284 -8.00 13.94 -1.16
N PHE A 285 -6.83 13.33 -0.92
CA PHE A 285 -6.38 13.04 0.44
C PHE A 285 -5.95 14.35 1.10
N THR A 286 -6.65 14.72 2.17
CA THR A 286 -6.38 15.99 2.86
C THR A 286 -5.28 15.85 3.90
N VAL A 287 -4.62 16.96 4.24
CA VAL A 287 -3.78 17.03 5.45
C VAL A 287 -4.68 16.92 6.69
N ALA A 288 -4.63 15.75 7.34
CA ALA A 288 -5.35 15.45 8.57
C ALA A 288 -4.44 15.56 9.80
N ALA A 289 -5.04 15.48 10.99
CA ALA A 289 -4.28 15.43 12.24
C ALA A 289 -3.29 14.27 12.23
N GLY A 290 -2.06 14.52 12.67
CA GLY A 290 -1.00 13.53 12.60
C GLY A 290 -0.28 13.47 11.25
N ASN A 291 -0.69 14.28 10.26
CA ASN A 291 -0.08 14.40 8.92
C ASN A 291 0.11 13.07 8.18
N ARG A 292 -0.79 12.11 8.41
CA ARG A 292 -0.75 10.80 7.75
C ARG A 292 -2.11 10.38 7.25
N ASN A 293 -2.11 9.70 6.13
CA ASN A 293 -3.27 9.05 5.53
C ASN A 293 -2.97 7.56 5.37
N SER A 294 -3.97 6.71 5.65
CA SER A 294 -3.81 5.27 5.56
C SER A 294 -5.02 4.59 4.92
N PHE A 295 -4.76 3.59 4.09
CA PHE A 295 -5.77 2.78 3.40
C PHE A 295 -5.13 1.49 2.90
N ILE A 296 -5.94 0.52 2.47
CA ILE A 296 -5.47 -0.77 1.96
C ILE A 296 -5.83 -0.86 0.47
N PRO A 297 -4.86 -0.71 -0.45
CA PRO A 297 -5.10 -0.96 -1.87
C PRO A 297 -5.39 -2.46 -2.10
N GLN A 298 -6.28 -2.73 -3.05
CA GLN A 298 -6.73 -4.07 -3.40
C GLN A 298 -6.74 -4.26 -4.91
N LEU A 299 -6.33 -5.44 -5.34
CA LEU A 299 -6.49 -5.91 -6.71
C LEU A 299 -7.77 -6.72 -6.83
N TYR A 300 -8.50 -6.50 -7.91
CA TYR A 300 -9.77 -7.17 -8.20
C TYR A 300 -9.69 -7.84 -9.57
N VAL A 301 -10.08 -9.10 -9.64
CA VAL A 301 -10.22 -9.86 -10.89
C VAL A 301 -11.60 -10.51 -10.90
N SER A 302 -12.37 -10.31 -11.97
CA SER A 302 -13.69 -10.93 -12.09
C SER A 302 -13.56 -12.47 -12.07
N ALA A 303 -14.60 -13.19 -11.68
CA ALA A 303 -14.56 -14.65 -11.68
C ALA A 303 -14.28 -15.20 -13.09
N ASP A 304 -14.88 -14.60 -14.12
CA ASP A 304 -14.68 -14.99 -15.52
C ASP A 304 -13.25 -14.72 -15.99
N ASP A 305 -12.69 -13.53 -15.71
CA ASP A 305 -11.30 -13.22 -16.05
C ASP A 305 -10.32 -14.12 -15.29
N PHE A 306 -10.60 -14.41 -14.01
CA PHE A 306 -9.80 -15.31 -13.20
C PHE A 306 -9.75 -16.71 -13.81
N LYS A 307 -10.91 -17.24 -14.21
CA LYS A 307 -11.02 -18.55 -14.89
C LYS A 307 -10.40 -18.57 -16.28
N ASN A 308 -10.56 -17.52 -17.07
CA ASN A 308 -10.13 -17.52 -18.47
C ASN A 308 -8.65 -17.13 -18.63
N LEU A 309 -8.10 -16.31 -17.73
CA LEU A 309 -6.76 -15.75 -17.88
C LEU A 309 -5.76 -16.29 -16.84
N PHE A 310 -6.23 -16.72 -15.66
CA PHE A 310 -5.39 -17.13 -14.53
C PHE A 310 -5.62 -18.57 -14.09
N PHE A 311 -6.09 -19.45 -14.98
CA PHE A 311 -6.29 -20.86 -14.68
C PHE A 311 -5.04 -21.71 -14.88
N GLU A 312 -4.28 -21.46 -15.95
CA GLU A 312 -3.11 -22.25 -16.35
C GLU A 312 -2.06 -22.32 -15.23
N ALA A 313 -1.55 -23.52 -14.95
CA ALA A 313 -0.53 -23.71 -13.90
C ALA A 313 0.76 -22.97 -14.26
N GLY A 314 1.29 -22.21 -13.31
CA GLY A 314 2.48 -21.40 -13.53
C GLY A 314 2.53 -20.17 -12.64
N THR A 315 3.35 -19.21 -13.05
CA THR A 315 3.58 -17.96 -12.32
C THR A 315 3.22 -16.79 -13.21
N TYR A 316 2.37 -15.91 -12.69
CA TYR A 316 1.97 -14.64 -13.30
C TYR A 316 2.65 -13.50 -12.54
N THR A 317 3.35 -12.61 -13.23
CA THR A 317 4.03 -11.46 -12.63
C THR A 317 3.74 -10.15 -13.35
N PHE A 318 3.63 -9.08 -12.57
CA PHE A 318 3.55 -7.71 -13.08
C PHE A 318 3.94 -6.73 -11.97
N ASP A 319 4.41 -5.56 -12.38
CA ASP A 319 4.80 -4.50 -11.45
C ASP A 319 3.82 -3.34 -11.50
N LEU A 320 3.59 -2.73 -10.34
CA LEU A 320 2.78 -1.54 -10.16
C LEU A 320 3.68 -0.37 -9.76
N ASN A 321 3.42 0.79 -10.35
CA ASN A 321 4.03 2.05 -9.93
C ASN A 321 2.94 2.93 -9.31
N PHE A 322 3.06 3.18 -8.02
CA PHE A 322 2.23 4.11 -7.27
C PHE A 322 2.90 5.47 -7.18
N ASN A 323 2.09 6.51 -7.18
CA ASN A 323 2.54 7.89 -7.10
C ASN A 323 1.60 8.70 -6.22
N ALA A 324 2.11 9.20 -5.10
CA ALA A 324 1.42 10.19 -4.30
C ALA A 324 1.83 11.58 -4.81
N LYS A 325 0.90 12.28 -5.47
CA LYS A 325 1.16 13.55 -6.16
C LYS A 325 0.33 14.67 -5.57
N SER A 326 0.94 15.81 -5.24
CA SER A 326 0.22 16.96 -4.70
C SER A 326 -0.87 17.44 -5.67
N THR A 327 -1.95 18.04 -5.15
CA THR A 327 -3.09 18.50 -5.97
C THR A 327 -2.71 19.59 -6.97
N ASP A 328 -1.68 20.38 -6.66
CA ASP A 328 -1.10 21.41 -7.53
C ASP A 328 -0.01 20.87 -8.47
N ASN A 329 0.31 19.57 -8.38
CA ASN A 329 1.35 18.87 -9.13
C ASN A 329 2.80 19.35 -8.87
N SER A 330 3.05 20.13 -7.82
CA SER A 330 4.38 20.67 -7.49
C SER A 330 5.36 19.63 -6.96
N ILE A 331 4.88 18.63 -6.21
CA ILE A 331 5.70 17.58 -5.61
C ILE A 331 5.06 16.20 -5.78
N ASN A 332 5.88 15.15 -5.78
CA ASN A 332 5.41 13.78 -5.86
C ASN A 332 6.36 12.80 -5.16
N ASN A 333 5.85 11.60 -4.87
CA ASN A 333 6.64 10.52 -4.31
C ASN A 333 6.20 9.19 -4.92
N LEU A 334 7.14 8.47 -5.55
CA LEU A 334 6.89 7.21 -6.25
C LEU A 334 7.19 5.99 -5.35
N GLN A 335 6.42 4.93 -5.53
CA GLN A 335 6.66 3.63 -4.92
C GLN A 335 6.35 2.50 -5.91
N ASN A 336 7.19 1.47 -5.93
CA ASN A 336 6.97 0.30 -6.78
C ASN A 336 6.56 -0.89 -5.93
N THR A 337 5.65 -1.70 -6.46
CA THR A 337 5.20 -2.96 -5.86
C THR A 337 5.13 -4.03 -6.94
N ALA A 338 5.89 -5.09 -6.79
CA ALA A 338 5.80 -6.28 -7.63
C ALA A 338 4.62 -7.17 -7.17
N VAL A 339 3.95 -7.81 -8.11
CA VAL A 339 2.88 -8.77 -7.83
C VAL A 339 3.23 -10.10 -8.48
N GLN A 340 3.16 -11.17 -7.70
CA GLN A 340 3.36 -12.54 -8.13
C GLN A 340 2.14 -13.39 -7.72
N LEU A 341 1.48 -13.97 -8.70
CA LEU A 341 0.43 -14.96 -8.52
C LEU A 341 0.95 -16.31 -9.00
N LYS A 342 1.05 -17.28 -8.10
CA LYS A 342 1.43 -18.66 -8.42
C LYS A 342 0.20 -19.55 -8.43
N VAL A 343 -0.06 -20.18 -9.54
CA VAL A 343 -1.10 -21.19 -9.70
C VAL A 343 -0.42 -22.56 -9.70
N LEU A 344 -0.74 -23.39 -8.71
CA LEU A 344 -0.18 -24.73 -8.63
C LEU A 344 -0.75 -25.63 -9.76
N PRO A 345 -0.05 -26.72 -10.13
CA PRO A 345 -0.66 -27.78 -10.91
C PRO A 345 -1.85 -28.40 -10.18
N LEU A 346 -3.01 -28.41 -10.82
CA LEU A 346 -4.28 -28.83 -10.26
C LEU A 346 -5.01 -29.77 -11.23
N SER A 347 -5.58 -30.84 -10.69
CA SER A 347 -5.99 -31.99 -11.48
C SER A 347 -7.10 -32.78 -10.76
N GLU A 348 -8.18 -33.09 -11.46
CA GLU A 348 -9.30 -33.88 -10.96
C GLU A 348 -9.97 -34.65 -12.12
N ILE A 349 -10.34 -35.90 -11.87
CA ILE A 349 -11.14 -36.73 -12.77
C ILE A 349 -12.24 -37.42 -11.96
N THR A 350 -13.47 -37.36 -12.47
CA THR A 350 -14.61 -38.04 -11.85
C THR A 350 -15.45 -38.77 -12.89
N ILE A 351 -16.06 -39.88 -12.47
CA ILE A 351 -17.03 -40.64 -13.26
C ILE A 351 -18.39 -40.52 -12.54
N PRO A 352 -19.35 -39.77 -13.11
CA PRO A 352 -20.70 -39.67 -12.56
C PRO A 352 -21.35 -41.04 -12.43
N SER A 353 -22.28 -41.22 -11.48
CA SER A 353 -22.94 -42.50 -11.22
C SER A 353 -23.64 -43.08 -12.47
N SER A 354 -24.23 -42.22 -13.30
CA SER A 354 -24.86 -42.58 -14.58
C SER A 354 -23.90 -43.20 -15.59
N GLY A 355 -22.60 -42.92 -15.48
CA GLY A 355 -21.56 -43.39 -16.39
C GLY A 355 -20.75 -44.58 -15.87
N ARG A 356 -21.10 -45.20 -14.74
CA ARG A 356 -20.27 -46.26 -14.14
C ARG A 356 -20.43 -47.63 -14.78
N ASN A 357 -21.55 -47.88 -15.45
CA ASN A 357 -21.84 -49.16 -16.10
C ASN A 357 -22.11 -48.96 -17.58
N VAL A 358 -21.51 -49.80 -18.41
CA VAL A 358 -21.72 -49.83 -19.86
C VAL A 358 -22.07 -51.25 -20.25
N ASN A 359 -23.27 -51.43 -20.82
CA ASN A 359 -23.82 -52.75 -21.11
C ASN A 359 -23.93 -52.96 -22.62
N PHE A 360 -23.50 -54.13 -23.07
CA PHE A 360 -23.72 -54.64 -24.42
C PHE A 360 -24.57 -55.90 -24.33
N ASN A 361 -25.60 -56.01 -25.18
CA ASN A 361 -26.51 -57.16 -25.16
C ASN A 361 -26.45 -57.91 -26.50
N PHE A 362 -25.79 -59.07 -26.55
CA PHE A 362 -25.72 -59.90 -27.76
C PHE A 362 -26.78 -61.00 -27.70
N ASN A 363 -27.93 -60.76 -28.35
CA ASN A 363 -29.09 -61.67 -28.32
C ASN A 363 -29.75 -61.88 -29.71
N THR A 364 -29.28 -61.21 -30.75
CA THR A 364 -29.76 -61.36 -32.14
C THR A 364 -28.59 -61.68 -33.08
N ALA A 365 -28.87 -62.33 -34.21
CA ALA A 365 -27.85 -62.59 -35.23
C ALA A 365 -27.20 -61.29 -35.74
N GLU A 366 -27.96 -60.20 -35.85
CA GLU A 366 -27.44 -58.89 -36.26
C GLU A 366 -26.37 -58.37 -35.29
N HIS A 367 -26.54 -58.56 -33.98
CA HIS A 367 -25.54 -58.14 -33.00
C HIS A 367 -24.20 -58.86 -33.20
N TYR A 368 -24.23 -60.17 -33.49
CA TYR A 368 -23.01 -60.94 -33.74
C TYR A 368 -22.36 -60.61 -35.09
N THR A 369 -23.17 -60.32 -36.12
CA THR A 369 -22.69 -59.98 -37.46
C THR A 369 -22.13 -58.56 -37.55
N ASN A 370 -22.83 -57.58 -36.97
CA ASN A 370 -22.51 -56.15 -37.13
C ASN A 370 -21.73 -55.56 -35.95
N GLY A 371 -21.64 -56.30 -34.84
CA GLY A 371 -21.14 -55.75 -33.58
C GLY A 371 -22.07 -54.68 -33.01
N GLN A 372 -21.56 -53.95 -32.02
CA GLN A 372 -22.33 -52.92 -31.32
C GLN A 372 -21.44 -51.74 -30.92
N SER A 373 -22.04 -50.56 -30.81
CA SER A 373 -21.41 -49.38 -30.24
C SER A 373 -22.34 -48.70 -29.24
N GLN A 374 -21.76 -48.18 -28.16
CA GLN A 374 -22.46 -47.48 -27.09
C GLN A 374 -21.67 -46.21 -26.77
N THR A 375 -22.32 -45.05 -26.83
CA THR A 375 -21.73 -43.78 -26.41
C THR A 375 -22.37 -43.32 -25.11
N ILE A 376 -21.55 -43.09 -24.09
CA ILE A 376 -21.99 -42.59 -22.79
C ILE A 376 -21.66 -41.10 -22.72
N PRO A 377 -22.68 -40.23 -22.71
CA PRO A 377 -22.47 -38.79 -22.65
C PRO A 377 -21.92 -38.37 -21.28
N ASN A 378 -20.97 -37.44 -21.27
CA ASN A 378 -20.34 -36.89 -20.07
C ASN A 378 -19.89 -37.96 -19.06
N GLN A 379 -19.41 -39.11 -19.54
CA GLN A 379 -18.99 -40.20 -18.67
C GLN A 379 -17.79 -39.80 -17.80
N ILE A 380 -16.90 -38.98 -18.35
CA ILE A 380 -15.74 -38.46 -17.65
C ILE A 380 -15.94 -36.96 -17.47
N ILE A 381 -15.87 -36.47 -16.24
CA ILE A 381 -15.71 -35.05 -15.94
C ILE A 381 -14.25 -34.83 -15.56
N LEU A 382 -13.54 -34.01 -16.34
CA LEU A 382 -12.12 -33.76 -16.18
C LEU A 382 -11.85 -32.28 -15.97
N SER A 383 -11.02 -32.00 -14.97
CA SER A 383 -10.44 -30.69 -14.69
C SER A 383 -8.92 -30.82 -14.63
N ASN A 384 -8.21 -30.06 -15.45
CA ASN A 384 -6.77 -29.96 -15.39
C ASN A 384 -6.35 -28.57 -15.87
N ASN A 385 -5.45 -27.92 -15.15
CA ASN A 385 -4.93 -26.62 -15.55
C ASN A 385 -3.57 -26.65 -16.26
N GLU A 386 -3.09 -27.84 -16.59
CA GLU A 386 -1.99 -28.06 -17.52
C GLU A 386 -2.49 -28.72 -18.81
N SER A 387 -1.66 -28.68 -19.86
CA SER A 387 -1.87 -29.56 -21.02
C SER A 387 -1.82 -31.01 -20.57
N PHE A 388 -2.57 -31.91 -21.21
CA PHE A 388 -2.68 -33.30 -20.75
C PHE A 388 -2.95 -34.34 -21.82
N GLU A 389 -2.76 -35.60 -21.45
CA GLU A 389 -3.17 -36.78 -22.21
C GLU A 389 -4.08 -37.65 -21.35
N LEU A 390 -5.12 -38.23 -21.94
CA LEU A 390 -6.03 -39.17 -21.28
C LEU A 390 -5.72 -40.59 -21.71
N TYR A 391 -5.73 -41.50 -20.74
CA TYR A 391 -5.43 -42.91 -20.90
C TYR A 391 -6.59 -43.77 -20.42
N VAL A 392 -6.68 -44.96 -21.01
CA VAL A 392 -7.59 -46.02 -20.57
C VAL A 392 -6.85 -47.34 -20.44
N LYS A 393 -7.24 -48.16 -19.46
CA LYS A 393 -6.81 -49.56 -19.32
C LYS A 393 -7.90 -50.40 -18.68
N SER A 394 -7.77 -51.72 -18.76
CA SER A 394 -8.53 -52.67 -17.95
C SER A 394 -7.77 -53.10 -16.69
N ASP A 395 -8.48 -53.66 -15.71
CA ASP A 395 -7.83 -54.43 -14.63
C ASP A 395 -7.19 -55.72 -15.15
N GLU A 396 -7.84 -56.39 -16.10
CA GLU A 396 -7.43 -57.71 -16.60
C GLU A 396 -7.36 -57.82 -18.13
N ASN A 397 -6.74 -58.88 -18.63
CA ASN A 397 -6.65 -59.17 -20.08
C ASN A 397 -7.90 -59.87 -20.63
N TYR A 398 -8.79 -60.33 -19.76
CA TYR A 398 -9.96 -61.13 -20.12
C TYR A 398 -11.17 -60.71 -19.27
N PHE A 399 -12.36 -60.81 -19.85
CA PHE A 399 -13.59 -60.61 -19.12
C PHE A 399 -13.80 -61.71 -18.07
N LYS A 400 -14.50 -61.38 -16.99
CA LYS A 400 -14.84 -62.29 -15.90
C LYS A 400 -16.29 -62.71 -15.96
N LYS A 401 -16.58 -63.97 -15.65
CA LYS A 401 -17.92 -64.52 -15.40
C LYS A 401 -18.02 -64.85 -13.92
N ALA A 402 -18.97 -64.23 -13.20
CA ALA A 402 -19.13 -64.41 -11.75
C ALA A 402 -17.80 -64.26 -10.97
N GLY A 403 -16.94 -63.31 -11.38
CA GLY A 403 -15.62 -63.06 -10.79
C GLY A 403 -14.48 -63.94 -11.30
N LEU A 404 -14.75 -65.01 -12.05
CA LEU A 404 -13.74 -65.92 -12.60
C LEU A 404 -13.31 -65.51 -14.00
N GLN A 405 -12.01 -65.60 -14.30
CA GLN A 405 -11.46 -65.29 -15.62
C GLN A 405 -12.04 -66.22 -16.71
N THR A 406 -12.26 -65.67 -17.90
CA THR A 406 -12.74 -66.40 -19.08
C THR A 406 -11.71 -66.35 -20.22
N ASP A 407 -12.04 -66.91 -21.37
CA ASP A 407 -11.23 -66.84 -22.60
C ASP A 407 -11.61 -65.65 -23.51
N ILE A 408 -12.58 -64.82 -23.10
CA ILE A 408 -12.99 -63.63 -23.83
C ILE A 408 -12.00 -62.51 -23.55
N ASN A 409 -11.14 -62.19 -24.52
CA ASN A 409 -10.10 -61.17 -24.36
C ASN A 409 -10.68 -59.75 -24.25
N SER A 410 -10.09 -58.88 -23.43
CA SER A 410 -10.52 -57.48 -23.27
C SER A 410 -10.43 -56.69 -24.58
N ASN A 411 -9.50 -57.02 -25.47
CA ASN A 411 -9.23 -56.31 -26.71
C ASN A 411 -10.37 -56.41 -27.76
N ILE A 412 -11.41 -57.20 -27.49
CA ILE A 412 -12.65 -57.17 -28.29
C ILE A 412 -13.36 -55.81 -28.16
N LEU A 413 -13.15 -55.11 -27.03
CA LEU A 413 -13.74 -53.82 -26.74
C LEU A 413 -12.76 -52.72 -27.14
N GLN A 414 -13.21 -51.83 -28.01
CA GLN A 414 -12.50 -50.62 -28.38
C GLN A 414 -13.09 -49.42 -27.65
N ILE A 415 -12.24 -48.51 -27.20
CA ILE A 415 -12.64 -47.31 -26.46
C ILE A 415 -12.09 -46.08 -27.18
N GLY A 416 -12.94 -45.07 -27.35
CA GLY A 416 -12.58 -43.77 -27.90
C GLY A 416 -13.32 -42.63 -27.18
N ILE A 417 -12.87 -41.41 -27.42
CA ILE A 417 -13.54 -40.19 -26.96
C ILE A 417 -14.13 -39.48 -28.19
N ASN A 418 -15.38 -39.03 -28.11
CA ASN A 418 -15.95 -38.26 -29.22
C ASN A 418 -15.14 -36.98 -29.47
N GLY A 419 -14.80 -36.73 -30.74
CA GLY A 419 -13.93 -35.63 -31.14
C GLY A 419 -12.42 -35.94 -31.04
N SER A 420 -12.04 -37.11 -30.54
CA SER A 420 -10.68 -37.65 -30.68
C SER A 420 -10.63 -38.59 -31.89
N PRO A 421 -9.59 -38.51 -32.75
CA PRO A 421 -9.39 -39.48 -33.83
C PRO A 421 -8.88 -40.83 -33.30
N VAL A 422 -8.59 -40.92 -32.00
CA VAL A 422 -7.94 -42.07 -31.38
C VAL A 422 -9.00 -43.01 -30.79
N THR A 423 -9.06 -44.23 -31.32
CA THR A 423 -9.85 -45.34 -30.80
C THR A 423 -8.93 -46.54 -30.63
N VAL A 424 -8.94 -47.16 -29.46
CA VAL A 424 -7.91 -48.13 -29.07
C VAL A 424 -8.50 -49.41 -28.46
N PRO A 425 -7.93 -50.59 -28.71
CA PRO A 425 -8.41 -51.85 -28.14
C PRO A 425 -8.01 -51.99 -26.66
N LEU A 426 -8.99 -52.21 -25.79
CA LEU A 426 -8.79 -52.28 -24.34
C LEU A 426 -7.75 -53.35 -23.93
N SER A 427 -6.82 -52.95 -23.06
CA SER A 427 -5.76 -53.82 -22.54
C SER A 427 -5.35 -53.42 -21.12
N LYS A 428 -4.59 -54.27 -20.42
CA LYS A 428 -3.99 -53.93 -19.11
C LYS A 428 -2.96 -52.81 -19.18
N THR A 429 -2.35 -52.61 -20.35
CA THR A 429 -1.40 -51.52 -20.59
C THR A 429 -2.17 -50.23 -20.86
N PRO A 430 -1.85 -49.10 -20.19
CA PRO A 430 -2.45 -47.81 -20.49
C PRO A 430 -2.32 -47.44 -21.97
N GLN A 431 -3.45 -47.14 -22.61
CA GLN A 431 -3.50 -46.66 -23.98
C GLN A 431 -4.06 -45.25 -24.05
N LYS A 432 -3.42 -44.39 -24.84
CA LYS A 432 -3.85 -43.00 -25.03
C LYS A 432 -5.16 -42.97 -25.81
N ILE A 433 -6.12 -42.19 -25.34
CA ILE A 433 -7.43 -41.97 -25.98
C ILE A 433 -7.74 -40.49 -26.24
N LEU A 434 -6.99 -39.58 -25.63
CA LEU A 434 -6.99 -38.16 -25.95
C LEU A 434 -5.55 -37.64 -25.91
N LEU A 435 -5.16 -36.91 -26.94
CA LEU A 435 -3.84 -36.31 -27.11
C LEU A 435 -3.97 -34.79 -27.04
N ASN A 436 -2.93 -34.12 -26.51
CA ASN A 436 -2.82 -32.65 -26.49
C ASN A 436 -4.08 -31.96 -25.94
N GLY A 437 -4.65 -32.50 -24.86
CA GLY A 437 -5.72 -31.82 -24.13
C GLY A 437 -5.23 -30.48 -23.62
N THR A 438 -5.99 -29.43 -23.84
CA THR A 438 -5.69 -28.08 -23.32
C THR A 438 -6.22 -27.93 -21.90
N PRO A 439 -5.65 -27.03 -21.07
CA PRO A 439 -6.21 -26.70 -19.76
C PRO A 439 -7.72 -26.48 -19.82
N VAL A 440 -8.45 -27.17 -18.93
CA VAL A 440 -9.91 -27.10 -18.87
C VAL A 440 -10.45 -27.33 -17.46
N LEU A 441 -11.55 -26.67 -17.13
CA LEU A 441 -12.31 -26.87 -15.90
C LEU A 441 -13.65 -27.54 -16.21
N ASP A 442 -13.93 -28.65 -15.53
CA ASP A 442 -15.19 -29.39 -15.54
C ASP A 442 -15.65 -29.83 -16.94
N ARG A 443 -14.72 -30.26 -17.79
CA ARG A 443 -15.04 -30.76 -19.13
C ARG A 443 -15.71 -32.13 -19.06
N GLY A 444 -16.94 -32.21 -19.53
CA GLY A 444 -17.59 -33.48 -19.84
C GLY A 444 -17.04 -34.09 -21.13
N LEU A 445 -16.63 -35.35 -21.07
CA LEU A 445 -16.18 -36.13 -22.22
C LEU A 445 -17.15 -37.29 -22.46
N ASN A 446 -17.59 -37.41 -23.72
CA ASN A 446 -18.40 -38.53 -24.17
C ASN A 446 -17.46 -39.66 -24.58
N VAL A 447 -17.65 -40.84 -23.99
CA VAL A 447 -16.83 -42.02 -24.27
C VAL A 447 -17.64 -42.96 -25.14
N THR A 448 -17.04 -43.44 -26.22
CA THR A 448 -17.64 -44.42 -27.12
C THR A 448 -16.93 -45.75 -26.96
N TYR A 449 -17.74 -46.79 -26.76
CA TYR A 449 -17.34 -48.17 -26.63
C TYR A 449 -17.83 -48.92 -27.86
N THR A 450 -16.96 -49.70 -28.49
CA THR A 450 -17.30 -50.42 -29.72
C THR A 450 -16.78 -51.84 -29.66
N ILE A 451 -17.65 -52.81 -29.89
CA ILE A 451 -17.27 -54.19 -30.21
C ILE A 451 -17.49 -54.34 -31.71
N PRO A 452 -16.42 -54.29 -32.54
CA PRO A 452 -16.57 -54.31 -34.00
C PRO A 452 -17.03 -55.69 -34.51
N PRO A 453 -17.60 -55.76 -35.73
CA PRO A 453 -18.07 -57.01 -36.36
C PRO A 453 -17.14 -58.22 -36.18
N ALA A 454 -15.85 -58.04 -36.53
CA ALA A 454 -14.86 -59.11 -36.49
C ALA A 454 -14.62 -59.66 -35.07
N ARG A 455 -14.85 -58.84 -34.04
CA ARG A 455 -14.69 -59.24 -32.63
C ARG A 455 -16.00 -59.76 -32.04
N ALA A 456 -17.14 -59.25 -32.49
CA ALA A 456 -18.46 -59.75 -32.10
C ALA A 456 -18.66 -61.22 -32.48
N GLN A 457 -18.16 -61.64 -33.65
CA GLN A 457 -18.21 -63.04 -34.07
C GLN A 457 -17.51 -64.00 -33.08
N SER A 458 -16.49 -63.53 -32.35
CA SER A 458 -15.79 -64.34 -31.33
C SER A 458 -16.64 -64.64 -30.09
N LEU A 459 -17.78 -63.98 -29.95
CA LEU A 459 -18.75 -64.20 -28.87
C LEU A 459 -19.77 -65.29 -29.21
N VAL A 460 -19.82 -65.77 -30.45
CA VAL A 460 -20.71 -66.85 -30.85
C VAL A 460 -20.30 -68.15 -30.14
N GLY A 461 -21.28 -68.84 -29.56
CA GLY A 461 -21.05 -70.08 -28.81
C GLY A 461 -20.53 -69.88 -27.39
N LYS A 462 -20.35 -68.62 -26.93
CA LYS A 462 -20.13 -68.33 -25.51
C LYS A 462 -21.42 -68.55 -24.72
N GLU A 463 -21.28 -68.89 -23.45
CA GLU A 463 -22.41 -69.14 -22.55
C GLU A 463 -23.28 -67.88 -22.42
N ASN A 464 -24.61 -68.06 -22.38
CA ASN A 464 -25.54 -66.96 -22.23
C ASN A 464 -25.55 -66.47 -20.77
N THR A 465 -24.68 -65.52 -20.46
CA THR A 465 -24.52 -64.96 -19.11
C THR A 465 -23.83 -63.59 -19.17
N THR A 466 -23.67 -62.93 -18.03
CA THR A 466 -22.99 -61.65 -17.93
C THR A 466 -21.49 -61.82 -17.77
N TYR A 467 -20.75 -61.15 -18.64
CA TYR A 467 -19.30 -61.02 -18.58
C TYR A 467 -18.94 -59.58 -18.24
N SER A 468 -18.03 -59.36 -17.29
CA SER A 468 -17.68 -58.03 -16.78
C SER A 468 -16.17 -57.81 -16.76
N ILE A 469 -15.74 -56.56 -16.93
CA ILE A 469 -14.36 -56.12 -16.77
C ILE A 469 -14.34 -54.70 -16.22
N ASN A 470 -13.35 -54.35 -15.40
CA ASN A 470 -13.23 -52.99 -14.88
C ASN A 470 -12.36 -52.15 -15.81
N ILE A 471 -12.77 -50.90 -16.02
CA ILE A 471 -12.09 -49.93 -16.88
C ILE A 471 -11.61 -48.78 -16.01
N TYR A 472 -10.34 -48.41 -16.17
CA TYR A 472 -9.72 -47.31 -15.44
C TYR A 472 -9.34 -46.21 -16.41
N TYR A 473 -9.71 -44.99 -16.05
CA TYR A 473 -9.27 -43.77 -16.70
C TYR A 473 -8.22 -43.08 -15.85
N SER A 474 -7.19 -42.57 -16.49
CA SER A 474 -6.17 -41.74 -15.85
C SER A 474 -5.70 -40.69 -16.84
N PHE A 475 -5.18 -39.58 -16.35
CA PHE A 475 -4.57 -38.58 -17.21
C PHE A 475 -3.21 -38.16 -16.66
N THR A 476 -2.38 -37.62 -17.54
CA THR A 476 -1.04 -37.14 -17.22
C THR A 476 -0.91 -35.74 -17.77
N ALA A 477 -0.45 -34.80 -16.94
CA ALA A 477 -0.07 -33.47 -17.40
C ALA A 477 1.25 -33.53 -18.18
N ILE A 478 1.31 -32.83 -19.32
CA ILE A 478 2.45 -32.84 -20.27
C ILE A 478 3.16 -31.49 -20.32
#